data_AF-A0A4P5VDY8-F1
#
_entry.id   AF-A0A4P5VDY8-F1
#
_cell.length_a   1.000
_cell.length_b   1.000
_cell.length_c   1.000
_cell.angle_alpha   90.00
_cell.angle_beta   90.00
_cell.angle_gamma   90.00
#
_symmetry.space_group_name_H-M   'P 1'
#
loop_
_entity.id
_entity.type
_entity.pdbx_description
1 polymer ?
#
loop_
_entity_poly.entity_id
_entity_poly.type
_entity_poly.pdbx_seq_one_letter_code
_entity_poly.pdbx_strand_id
1 'polypeptide(L)'
;MTLFPMSEPLTLSLGQKFEMERMSRAIDSTVDIQTLQGLAKQLLQAWHSQKAATQWMMRQQLDSPSRVAQELALRPDVIQSLRPGTPQPSFDVL
;
A
#
# COMPACT_ATOMS: atom_id res chain seq x y z
N MET A 1 -18.98 -20.40 -4.35
CA MET A 1 -17.82 -20.20 -5.23
C MET A 1 -17.54 -18.70 -5.25
N THR A 2 -16.65 -18.23 -4.38
CA THR A 2 -16.41 -16.80 -4.14
C THR A 2 -15.64 -16.22 -5.32
N LEU A 3 -16.27 -15.34 -6.10
CA LEU A 3 -15.63 -14.51 -7.09
C LEU A 3 -14.72 -13.51 -6.36
N PHE A 4 -13.42 -13.80 -6.29
CA PHE A 4 -12.44 -12.74 -6.13
C PHE A 4 -12.65 -11.80 -7.33
N PRO A 5 -12.86 -10.48 -7.14
CA PRO A 5 -12.85 -9.56 -8.26
C PRO A 5 -11.49 -9.73 -8.94
N MET A 6 -11.49 -10.27 -10.17
CA MET A 6 -10.34 -10.08 -11.06
C MET A 6 -10.15 -8.58 -11.10
N SER A 7 -9.10 -8.11 -10.44
CA SER A 7 -8.61 -6.76 -10.56
C SER A 7 -8.53 -6.50 -12.06
N GLU A 8 -9.24 -5.49 -12.56
CA GLU A 8 -9.16 -5.08 -13.96
C GLU A 8 -7.68 -5.11 -14.37
N PRO A 9 -7.30 -5.85 -15.44
CA PRO A 9 -5.91 -5.94 -15.82
C PRO A 9 -5.41 -4.52 -15.98
N LEU A 10 -4.34 -4.16 -15.26
CA LEU A 10 -3.74 -2.82 -15.33
C LEU A 10 -3.50 -2.53 -16.82
N THR A 11 -4.39 -1.75 -17.43
CA THR A 11 -4.32 -1.49 -18.86
C THR A 11 -3.15 -0.56 -19.04
N LEU A 12 -2.08 -1.07 -19.65
CA LEU A 12 -0.90 -0.27 -19.92
C LEU A 12 -1.32 0.96 -20.72
N SER A 13 -0.89 2.14 -20.29
CA SER A 13 -1.08 3.37 -21.05
C SER A 13 -0.38 3.26 -22.40
N LEU A 14 -0.79 4.08 -23.38
CA LEU A 14 -0.17 4.07 -24.71
C LEU A 14 1.36 4.26 -24.63
N GLY A 15 1.84 5.16 -23.77
CA GLY A 15 3.27 5.38 -23.54
C GLY A 15 3.97 4.17 -22.92
N GLN A 16 3.33 3.47 -21.98
CA GLN A 16 3.88 2.25 -21.38
C GLN A 16 4.02 1.12 -22.41
N LYS A 17 3.08 1.03 -23.36
CA LYS A 17 3.16 0.06 -24.47
C LYS A 17 4.35 0.35 -25.39
N PHE A 18 4.61 1.62 -25.71
CA PHE A 18 5.78 2.00 -26.51
C PHE A 18 7.10 1.70 -25.81
N GLU A 19 7.21 1.99 -24.51
CA GLU A 19 8.41 1.65 -23.75
C GLU A 19 8.63 0.13 -23.67
N MET A 20 7.55 -0.64 -23.53
CA MET A 20 7.61 -2.11 -23.57
C MET A 20 8.14 -2.61 -24.93
N GLU A 21 7.61 -2.10 -26.04
CA GLU A 21 8.10 -2.42 -27.39
C GLU A 21 9.57 -2.02 -27.59
N ARG A 22 9.97 -0.84 -27.11
CA ARG A 22 11.35 -0.35 -27.17
C ARG A 22 12.30 -1.28 -26.42
N MET A 23 11.92 -1.68 -25.21
CA MET A 23 12.70 -2.62 -24.39
C MET A 23 12.74 -4.02 -25.03
N SER A 24 11.62 -4.51 -25.58
CA SER A 24 11.58 -5.79 -26.30
C SER A 24 12.56 -5.80 -27.47
N ARG A 25 12.52 -4.77 -28.33
CA ARG A 25 13.46 -4.65 -29.45
C ARG A 25 14.92 -4.57 -29.02
N ALA A 26 15.20 -3.90 -27.89
CA ALA A 26 16.55 -3.85 -27.35
C ALA A 26 17.04 -5.25 -26.94
N ILE A 27 16.18 -6.05 -26.29
CA ILE A 27 16.48 -7.44 -25.93
C ILE A 27 16.70 -8.28 -27.20
N ASP A 28 15.81 -8.19 -28.19
CA ASP A 28 15.91 -8.97 -29.43
C ASP A 28 17.15 -8.62 -30.25
N SER A 29 17.60 -7.36 -30.18
CA SER A 29 18.84 -6.90 -30.82
C SER A 29 20.12 -7.28 -30.06
N THR A 30 19.99 -7.81 -28.83
CA THR A 30 21.14 -8.19 -28.01
C THR A 30 21.70 -9.53 -28.48
N VAL A 31 22.83 -9.48 -29.20
CA VAL A 31 23.49 -10.67 -29.76
C VAL A 31 24.51 -11.29 -28.80
N ASP A 32 24.98 -10.52 -27.82
CA ASP A 32 25.95 -10.98 -26.83
C ASP A 32 25.29 -11.68 -25.64
N ILE A 33 25.69 -12.94 -25.42
CA ILE A 33 25.17 -13.79 -24.35
C ILE A 33 25.47 -13.22 -22.96
N GLN A 34 26.61 -12.53 -22.76
CA GLN A 34 26.96 -11.94 -21.46
C GLN A 34 26.04 -10.77 -21.12
N THR A 35 25.76 -9.92 -22.10
CA THR A 35 24.79 -8.83 -21.98
C THR A 35 23.38 -9.34 -21.68
N LEU A 36 22.94 -10.40 -22.38
CA LEU A 36 21.63 -11.02 -22.12
C LEU A 36 21.55 -11.61 -20.70
N GLN A 37 22.60 -12.30 -20.24
CA GLN A 37 22.67 -12.80 -18.86
C GLN A 37 22.64 -11.66 -17.84
N GLY A 38 23.28 -10.53 -18.13
CA GLY A 38 23.23 -9.31 -17.32
C GLY A 38 21.82 -8.75 -17.20
N LEU A 39 21.12 -8.58 -18.32
CA LEU A 39 19.74 -8.11 -18.38
C LEU A 39 18.79 -9.04 -17.62
N ALA A 40 18.94 -10.35 -17.78
CA ALA A 40 18.14 -11.35 -17.07
C ALA A 40 18.32 -11.26 -15.55
N LYS A 41 19.57 -11.09 -15.06
CA LYS A 41 19.85 -10.91 -13.63
C LYS A 41 19.23 -9.62 -13.08
N GLN A 42 19.31 -8.52 -13.82
CA GLN A 42 18.71 -7.25 -13.44
C GLN A 42 17.18 -7.35 -13.37
N LEU A 43 16.55 -8.02 -14.35
CA LEU A 43 15.11 -8.26 -14.34
C LEU A 43 14.68 -9.10 -13.13
N LEU A 44 15.45 -10.15 -12.82
CA LEU A 44 15.20 -11.00 -11.66
C LEU A 44 15.26 -10.19 -10.35
N GLN A 45 16.28 -9.35 -10.19
CA GLN A 45 16.41 -8.47 -9.02
C GLN A 45 15.23 -7.50 -8.91
N ALA A 46 14.88 -6.82 -10.02
CA ALA A 46 13.78 -5.88 -10.06
C ALA A 46 12.44 -6.55 -9.70
N TRP A 47 12.21 -7.78 -10.19
CA TRP A 47 11.01 -8.55 -9.85
C TRP A 47 10.93 -8.87 -8.35
N HIS A 48 12.04 -9.31 -7.75
CA HIS A 48 12.08 -9.56 -6.31
C HIS A 48 11.83 -8.29 -5.49
N SER A 49 12.41 -7.15 -5.89
CA SER A 49 12.17 -5.86 -5.25
C SER A 49 10.70 -5.44 -5.35
N GLN A 50 10.07 -5.59 -6.52
CA GLN A 50 8.66 -5.30 -6.69
C GLN A 50 7.78 -6.20 -5.82
N LYS A 51 8.07 -7.50 -5.78
CA LYS A 51 7.36 -8.45 -4.93
C LYS A 51 7.47 -8.07 -3.45
N ALA A 52 8.67 -7.71 -2.99
CA ALA A 52 8.89 -7.28 -1.61
C ALA A 52 8.12 -5.99 -1.29
N ALA A 53 8.12 -5.00 -2.20
CA ALA A 53 7.37 -3.76 -2.04
C ALA A 53 5.86 -4.00 -1.97
N THR A 54 5.31 -4.85 -2.86
CA THR A 54 3.89 -5.24 -2.83
C THR A 54 3.54 -5.97 -1.53
N GLN A 55 4.38 -6.92 -1.10
CA GLN A 55 4.16 -7.62 0.17
C GLN A 55 4.25 -6.68 1.38
N TRP A 56 5.15 -5.70 1.35
CA TRP A 56 5.23 -4.66 2.38
C TRP A 56 3.97 -3.81 2.40
N MET A 57 3.50 -3.34 1.25
CA MET A 57 2.28 -2.53 1.12
C MET A 57 1.05 -3.29 1.64
N MET A 58 0.90 -4.57 1.27
CA MET A 58 -0.19 -5.42 1.76
C MET A 58 -0.17 -5.54 3.29
N ARG A 59 1.02 -5.76 3.89
CA ARG A 59 1.16 -5.80 5.35
C ARG A 59 0.76 -4.47 6.00
N GLN A 60 1.18 -3.34 5.44
CA GLN A 60 0.83 -2.00 5.96
C GLN A 60 -0.68 -1.70 5.88
N GLN A 61 -1.34 -2.12 4.79
CA GLN A 61 -2.78 -1.93 4.62
C GLN A 61 -3.60 -2.76 5.62
N LEU A 62 -3.14 -3.96 5.97
CA LEU A 62 -3.79 -4.79 7.01
C LEU A 62 -3.60 -4.24 8.44
N ASP A 63 -2.54 -3.46 8.71
CA ASP A 63 -2.31 -2.84 10.03
C ASP A 63 -3.13 -1.53 10.24
N SER A 64 -3.72 -0.94 9.18
CA SER A 64 -4.12 0.49 9.16
C SER A 64 -5.62 0.88 9.33
N PRO A 65 -6.51 0.03 9.88
CA PRO A 65 -7.69 0.59 10.58
C PRO A 65 -7.87 0.08 12.01
N SER A 66 -7.24 -1.04 12.36
CA SER A 66 -7.43 -1.69 13.66
C SER A 66 -6.69 -0.99 14.79
N ARG A 67 -5.48 -0.44 14.52
CA ARG A 67 -4.71 0.30 15.52
C ARG A 67 -5.37 1.61 15.94
N VAL A 68 -5.86 2.41 14.99
CA VAL A 68 -6.51 3.70 15.29
C VAL A 68 -7.80 3.48 16.09
N ALA A 69 -8.58 2.46 15.76
CA ALA A 69 -9.78 2.07 16.51
C ALA A 69 -9.44 1.53 17.93
N GLN A 70 -8.34 0.77 18.08
CA GLN A 70 -7.89 0.26 19.38
C GLN A 70 -7.31 1.37 20.28
N GLU A 71 -6.58 2.34 19.71
CA GLU A 71 -6.01 3.49 20.43
C GLU A 71 -7.12 4.38 21.02
N LEU A 72 -8.24 4.56 20.29
CA LEU A 72 -9.43 5.27 20.76
C LEU A 72 -10.20 4.48 21.84
N ALA A 73 -10.20 3.15 21.75
CA ALA A 73 -10.85 2.28 22.75
C ALA A 73 -10.08 2.20 24.08
N LEU A 74 -8.74 2.35 24.05
CA LEU A 74 -7.87 2.32 25.23
C LEU A 74 -7.75 3.66 25.97
N ARG A 75 -8.32 4.76 25.45
CA ARG A 75 -8.25 6.10 26.07
C ARG A 75 -9.64 6.76 26.22
N PRO A 76 -10.51 6.25 27.11
CA PRO A 76 -11.84 6.81 27.34
C PRO A 76 -11.83 8.28 27.84
N ASP A 77 -10.74 8.74 28.46
CA ASP A 77 -10.59 10.08 29.03
C ASP A 77 -10.67 11.23 28.02
N VAL A 78 -10.34 10.98 26.74
CA VAL A 78 -10.40 11.99 25.67
C VAL A 78 -11.84 12.32 25.30
N ILE A 79 -12.76 11.35 25.36
CA ILE A 79 -14.18 11.59 25.06
C ILE A 79 -14.86 12.34 26.20
N GLN A 80 -14.45 12.10 27.46
CA GLN A 80 -14.98 12.80 28.64
C GLN A 80 -14.67 14.30 28.62
N SER A 81 -13.55 14.69 28.00
CA SER A 81 -13.04 16.08 27.98
C SER A 81 -13.76 17.01 26.98
N LEU A 82 -14.63 16.46 26.11
CA LEU A 82 -15.37 17.22 25.09
C LEU A 82 -16.84 17.48 25.46
N ARG A 83 -17.28 17.14 26.68
CA ARG A 83 -18.65 17.44 27.13
C ARG A 83 -18.73 18.89 27.65
N PRO A 84 -19.38 19.84 26.93
CA PRO A 84 -19.59 21.17 27.46
C PRO A 84 -20.49 21.09 28.71
N GLY A 85 -20.13 21.87 29.73
CA GLY A 85 -20.51 21.68 31.12
C GLY A 85 -22.00 21.56 31.41
N THR A 86 -22.35 20.54 32.20
CA THR A 86 -23.52 20.57 33.06
C THR A 86 -23.16 21.31 34.35
N PRO A 87 -23.81 22.43 34.69
CA PRO A 87 -23.61 23.06 35.99
C PRO A 87 -24.28 22.19 37.06
N GLN A 88 -23.51 21.78 38.07
CA GLN A 88 -23.97 21.05 39.26
C GLN A 88 -23.82 21.95 40.51
N PRO A 89 -24.54 21.68 41.59
CA PRO A 89 -25.64 22.48 42.11
C PRO A 89 -25.22 23.44 43.23
N SER A 90 -26.04 24.47 43.43
CA SER A 90 -25.95 25.40 44.55
C SER A 90 -25.86 24.67 45.89
N PHE A 91 -24.82 24.98 46.67
CA PHE A 91 -24.81 24.72 48.09
C PHE A 91 -25.28 25.98 48.81
N ASP A 92 -26.51 25.93 49.32
CA ASP A 92 -26.98 26.83 50.37
C ASP A 92 -26.06 26.67 51.59
N VAL A 93 -25.44 27.78 52.00
CA VAL A 93 -24.75 27.89 53.28
C VAL A 93 -25.59 28.82 54.15
N LEU A 94 -25.99 28.28 55.31
CA LEU A 94 -26.81 28.84 56.39
C LEU A 94 -26.51 30.30 56.74
#